data_AF-A0A843RK86-F1
#
_entry.id   AF-A0A843RK86-F1
#
_cell.length_a   1.000
_cell.length_b   1.000
_cell.length_c   1.000
_cell.angle_alpha   90.00
_cell.angle_beta   90.00
_cell.angle_gamma   90.00
#
_symmetry.space_group_name_H-M   'P 1'
#
loop_
_entity.id
_entity.type
_entity.pdbx_description
1 polymer ?
#
loop_
_entity_poly.entity_id
_entity_poly.type
_entity_poly.pdbx_seq_one_letter_code
_entity_poly.pdbx_strand_id
1 'polypeptide(L)'
;MSYMVAPIMRTVGPPDMKVHTLAMPHLMFYAPDITNEDIGAVPDLSVHSSLLYPFIDKQGIAEQSYMIQLIGEAEKARILADEKVLLDELCAYRDVLCLAGKKH
;
A
#
# COMPACT_ATOMS: atom_id res chain seq x y z
N MET A 1 15.62 -4.81 1.85
CA MET A 1 14.21 -5.23 1.72
C MET A 1 13.52 -4.89 3.03
N SER A 2 12.40 -4.17 2.95
CA SER A 2 11.59 -3.78 4.11
C SER A 2 10.21 -4.42 4.00
N TYR A 3 9.71 -4.94 5.10
CA TYR A 3 8.39 -5.57 5.18
C TYR A 3 7.37 -4.55 5.68
N MET A 4 6.51 -4.07 4.79
CA MET A 4 5.44 -3.11 5.10
C MET A 4 4.10 -3.85 5.08
N VAL A 5 4.01 -4.94 5.85
CA VAL A 5 2.89 -5.90 5.84
C VAL A 5 1.83 -5.62 6.91
N ALA A 6 1.87 -4.43 7.52
CA ALA A 6 0.85 -4.01 8.49
C ALA A 6 -0.55 -4.01 7.85
N PRO A 7 -1.62 -4.29 8.62
CA PRO A 7 -2.99 -4.35 8.11
C PRO A 7 -3.52 -2.97 7.67
N ILE A 8 -2.85 -1.90 8.10
CA ILE A 8 -3.25 -0.52 7.88
C ILE A 8 -2.03 0.36 7.61
N MET A 9 -2.18 1.26 6.64
CA MET A 9 -1.20 2.29 6.32
C MET A 9 -1.93 3.63 6.15
N ARG A 10 -1.31 4.72 6.62
CA ARG A 10 -1.73 6.08 6.28
C ARG A 10 -0.67 6.76 5.45
N THR A 11 -1.00 7.10 4.22
CA THR A 11 -0.09 7.77 3.30
C THR A 11 -0.83 8.66 2.32
N VAL A 12 -0.10 9.51 1.62
CA VAL A 12 -0.62 10.30 0.49
C VAL A 12 -0.93 9.35 -0.66
N GLY A 13 -2.13 9.44 -1.22
CA GLY A 13 -2.55 8.55 -2.29
C GLY A 13 -3.67 9.10 -3.17
N PRO A 14 -3.97 8.43 -4.28
CA PRO A 14 -5.11 8.76 -5.14
C PRO A 14 -6.44 8.72 -4.36
N PRO A 15 -7.52 9.31 -4.90
CA PRO A 15 -7.57 10.06 -6.15
C PRO A 15 -7.21 11.54 -6.01
N ASP A 16 -7.21 12.10 -4.80
CA ASP A 16 -7.03 13.54 -4.55
C ASP A 16 -5.64 13.90 -3.98
N MET A 17 -4.71 12.93 -3.94
CA MET A 17 -3.35 13.09 -3.43
C MET A 17 -3.31 13.68 -2.01
N LYS A 18 -4.25 13.24 -1.17
CA LYS A 18 -4.26 13.52 0.27
C LYS A 18 -3.95 12.28 1.08
N VAL A 19 -3.79 12.46 2.39
CA VAL A 19 -3.51 11.36 3.31
C VAL A 19 -4.78 10.53 3.52
N HIS A 20 -4.72 9.27 3.08
CA HIS A 20 -5.79 8.29 3.21
C HIS A 20 -5.37 7.13 4.09
N THR A 21 -6.36 6.41 4.59
CA THR A 21 -6.18 5.20 5.38
C THR A 21 -6.57 4.00 4.55
N LEU A 22 -5.63 3.10 4.33
CA LEU A 22 -5.78 2.02 3.36
C LEU A 22 -5.07 0.74 3.79
N ALA A 23 -5.58 -0.38 3.27
CA ALA A 23 -5.02 -1.71 3.48
C ALA A 23 -4.20 -2.11 2.24
N MET A 24 -2.91 -1.81 2.29
CA MET A 24 -1.95 -2.09 1.22
C MET A 24 -0.69 -2.72 1.82
N PRO A 25 -0.78 -3.94 2.36
CA PRO A 25 0.41 -4.67 2.79
C PRO A 25 1.30 -4.90 1.57
N HIS A 26 2.58 -4.55 1.68
CA HIS A 26 3.52 -4.64 0.56
C HIS A 26 4.95 -4.93 1.03
N LEU A 27 5.76 -5.40 0.11
CA LEU A 27 7.21 -5.48 0.23
C LEU A 27 7.83 -4.30 -0.48
N MET A 28 8.88 -3.75 0.12
CA MET A 28 9.62 -2.61 -0.45
C MET A 28 11.10 -3.01 -0.65
N PHE A 29 11.56 -2.94 -1.88
CA PHE A 29 12.94 -3.20 -2.27
C PHE A 29 13.61 -1.89 -2.65
N TYR A 30 14.79 -1.61 -2.11
CA TYR A 30 15.55 -0.45 -2.54
C TYR A 30 16.00 -0.64 -3.99
N ALA A 31 15.68 0.32 -4.86
CA ALA A 31 15.87 0.22 -6.31
C ALA A 31 16.26 1.60 -6.88
N PRO A 32 17.44 2.14 -6.52
CA PRO A 32 17.86 3.46 -6.98
C PRO A 32 17.99 3.50 -8.50
N ASP A 33 17.55 4.60 -9.09
CA ASP A 33 17.65 4.91 -10.52
C ASP A 33 16.91 3.95 -11.48
N ILE A 34 16.17 2.97 -10.95
CA ILE A 34 15.30 2.09 -11.73
C ILE A 34 13.96 2.79 -11.97
N THR A 35 13.44 2.73 -13.20
CA THR A 35 12.12 3.28 -13.55
C THR A 35 11.08 2.19 -13.81
N ASN A 36 9.82 2.60 -13.96
CA ASN A 36 8.75 1.67 -14.36
C ASN A 36 9.00 1.10 -15.75
N GLU A 37 9.56 1.88 -16.67
CA GLU A 37 9.89 1.46 -18.03
C GLU A 37 10.95 0.33 -18.05
N ASP A 38 11.95 0.41 -17.17
CA ASP A 38 13.01 -0.62 -17.05
C ASP A 38 12.45 -2.00 -16.69
N ILE A 39 11.34 -2.03 -15.93
CA ILE A 39 10.67 -3.26 -15.50
C ILE A 39 9.38 -3.54 -16.28
N GLY A 40 9.04 -2.72 -17.28
CA GLY A 40 7.81 -2.84 -18.07
C GLY A 40 6.52 -2.61 -17.27
N ALA A 41 6.58 -1.91 -16.15
CA ALA A 41 5.43 -1.58 -15.32
C ALA A 41 4.68 -0.36 -15.86
N VAL A 42 3.36 -0.37 -15.74
CA VAL A 42 2.49 0.77 -16.09
C VAL A 42 1.45 0.94 -14.98
N PRO A 43 1.88 1.36 -13.76
CA PRO A 43 0.97 1.45 -12.62
C PRO A 43 -0.05 2.58 -12.81
N ASP A 44 -1.31 2.27 -12.52
CA ASP A 44 -2.39 3.25 -12.39
C ASP A 44 -2.97 3.14 -10.98
N LEU A 45 -2.68 4.15 -10.16
CA LEU A 45 -3.11 4.19 -8.76
C LEU A 45 -4.64 4.19 -8.59
N SER A 46 -5.41 4.51 -9.64
CA SER A 46 -6.87 4.39 -9.65
C SER A 46 -7.39 3.00 -10.02
N VAL A 47 -6.53 2.12 -10.55
CA VAL A 47 -6.87 0.78 -11.02
C VAL A 47 -6.07 -0.26 -10.23
N HIS A 48 -6.70 -0.83 -9.19
CA HIS A 48 -6.04 -1.80 -8.28
C HIS A 48 -5.34 -2.96 -9.00
N SER A 49 -5.92 -3.49 -10.08
CA SER A 49 -5.32 -4.60 -10.84
C SER A 49 -3.99 -4.23 -11.49
N SER A 50 -3.74 -2.96 -11.80
CA SER A 50 -2.47 -2.49 -12.35
C SER A 50 -1.34 -2.52 -11.32
N LEU A 51 -1.68 -2.54 -10.02
CA LEU A 51 -0.74 -2.52 -8.90
C LEU A 51 -0.38 -3.92 -8.39
N LEU A 52 -0.94 -4.98 -8.98
CA LEU A 52 -0.66 -6.36 -8.58
C LEU A 52 0.75 -6.81 -8.94
N TYR A 53 1.33 -6.21 -9.98
CA TYR A 53 2.71 -6.44 -10.41
C TYR A 53 3.64 -5.41 -9.75
N PRO A 54 4.94 -5.72 -9.62
CA PRO A 54 5.88 -4.76 -9.05
C PRO A 54 5.89 -3.45 -9.82
N PHE A 55 5.95 -2.33 -9.09
CA PHE A 55 6.09 -1.00 -9.67
C PHE A 55 7.09 -0.18 -8.87
N ILE A 56 7.65 0.85 -9.51
CA ILE A 56 8.58 1.78 -8.88
C ILE A 56 7.81 2.93 -8.22
N ASP A 57 8.08 3.13 -6.94
CA ASP A 57 7.73 4.29 -6.16
C ASP A 57 8.97 5.17 -5.95
N LYS A 58 8.94 6.38 -6.51
CA LYS A 58 10.04 7.35 -6.41
C LYS A 58 9.77 8.34 -5.29
N GLN A 59 10.51 8.24 -4.20
CA GLN A 59 10.41 9.13 -3.04
C GLN A 59 11.28 10.37 -3.25
N GLY A 60 10.78 11.34 -4.02
CA GLY A 60 11.48 12.62 -4.26
C GLY A 60 12.50 12.55 -5.39
N ILE A 61 13.66 11.91 -5.16
CA ILE A 61 14.77 11.81 -6.14
C ILE A 61 14.97 10.37 -6.62
N ALA A 62 15.71 10.19 -7.72
CA ALA A 62 15.88 8.89 -8.38
C ALA A 62 16.62 7.86 -7.52
N GLU A 63 17.59 8.31 -6.73
CA GLU A 63 18.37 7.52 -5.78
C GLU A 63 17.54 7.06 -4.58
N GLN A 64 16.35 7.67 -4.39
CA GLN A 64 15.36 7.34 -3.37
C GLN A 64 14.16 6.60 -3.97
N SER A 65 14.44 5.72 -4.94
CA SER A 65 13.41 4.89 -5.57
C SER A 65 13.36 3.50 -4.93
N TYR A 66 12.15 2.97 -4.85
CA TYR A 66 11.85 1.66 -4.30
C TYR A 66 10.93 0.89 -5.23
N MET A 67 11.18 -0.40 -5.38
CA MET A 67 10.22 -1.29 -6.01
C MET A 67 9.22 -1.77 -4.95
N ILE A 68 7.95 -1.53 -5.18
CA ILE A 68 6.84 -1.99 -4.36
C ILE A 68 6.24 -3.24 -5.01
N GLN A 69 6.09 -4.30 -4.21
CA GLN A 69 5.31 -5.48 -4.56
C GLN A 69 4.17 -5.62 -3.56
N LEU A 70 2.93 -5.50 -4.02
CA LEU A 70 1.77 -5.76 -3.18
C LEU A 70 1.74 -7.23 -2.76
N ILE A 71 1.34 -7.45 -1.51
CA ILE A 71 0.98 -8.78 -1.03
C ILE A 71 -0.33 -9.20 -1.71
N GLY A 72 -0.37 -10.46 -2.18
CA GLY A 72 -1.54 -10.99 -2.89
C GLY A 72 -2.81 -11.01 -2.04
N GLU A 73 -3.97 -11.00 -2.69
CA GLU A 73 -5.27 -10.85 -2.03
C GLU A 73 -5.55 -11.89 -0.93
N ALA A 74 -5.16 -13.15 -1.14
CA ALA A 74 -5.35 -14.21 -0.14
C ALA A 74 -4.57 -13.92 1.16
N GLU A 75 -3.33 -13.45 1.02
CA GLU A 75 -2.46 -13.14 2.15
C GLU A 75 -2.89 -11.82 2.82
N LYS A 76 -3.27 -10.82 2.03
CA LYS A 76 -3.88 -9.58 2.54
C LYS A 76 -5.15 -9.87 3.35
N ALA A 77 -6.03 -10.74 2.85
CA ALA A 77 -7.24 -11.14 3.55
C ALA A 77 -6.93 -11.83 4.88
N ARG A 78 -5.91 -12.69 4.91
CA ARG A 78 -5.42 -13.32 6.15
C ARG A 78 -4.91 -12.29 7.15
N ILE A 79 -4.02 -11.38 6.74
CA ILE A 79 -3.50 -10.30 7.59
C ILE A 79 -4.64 -9.48 8.20
N LEU A 80 -5.66 -9.11 7.40
CA LEU A 80 -6.80 -8.35 7.89
C LEU A 80 -7.69 -9.14 8.85
N ALA A 81 -7.80 -10.47 8.67
CA ALA A 81 -8.56 -11.34 9.55
C ALA A 81 -7.84 -11.54 10.89
N ASP A 82 -6.54 -11.82 10.85
CA ASP A 82 -5.70 -12.05 12.03
C ASP A 82 -5.61 -10.78 12.89
N GLU A 83 -5.54 -9.60 12.26
CA GLU A 83 -5.43 -8.31 12.93
C GLU A 83 -6.77 -7.60 13.14
N LYS A 84 -7.89 -8.32 13.06
CA LYS A 84 -9.23 -7.73 13.17
C LYS A 84 -9.45 -6.96 14.47
N VAL A 85 -8.96 -7.48 15.60
CA VAL A 85 -9.09 -6.84 16.91
C VAL A 85 -8.39 -5.48 16.92
N LEU A 86 -7.14 -5.42 16.44
CA LEU A 86 -6.38 -4.19 16.33
C LEU A 86 -7.09 -3.17 15.43
N LEU A 87 -7.62 -3.59 14.28
CA LEU A 87 -8.35 -2.71 13.37
C LEU A 87 -9.64 -2.15 14.00
N ASP A 88 -10.35 -2.97 14.78
CA ASP A 88 -11.55 -2.55 15.51
C ASP A 88 -11.20 -1.53 16.61
N GLU A 89 -10.12 -1.75 17.37
CA GLU A 89 -9.63 -0.84 18.39
C GLU A 89 -9.14 0.51 17.81
N LEU A 90 -8.40 0.47 16.69
CA LEU A 90 -7.94 1.68 16.01
C LEU A 90 -9.11 2.51 15.47
N CYS A 91 -10.12 1.85 14.89
CA CYS A 91 -11.33 2.50 14.41
C CYS A 91 -12.12 3.14 15.57
N ALA A 92 -12.24 2.45 16.71
CA ALA A 92 -12.88 2.99 17.91
C ALA A 92 -12.11 4.16 18.53
N TYR A 93 -10.78 4.16 18.42
CA TYR A 93 -9.93 5.24 18.93
C TYR A 93 -10.04 6.52 18.09
N ARG A 94 -10.01 6.42 16.76
CA ARG A 94 -10.12 7.58 15.87
C ARG A 94 -10.59 7.21 14.46
N ASP A 95 -11.61 7.91 13.97
CA ASP A 95 -12.21 7.67 12.64
C ASP A 95 -11.19 7.66 11.49
N VAL A 96 -10.18 8.54 11.55
CA VAL A 96 -9.14 8.60 10.50
C VAL A 96 -8.24 7.37 10.47
N LEU A 97 -8.30 6.48 11.45
CA LEU A 97 -7.61 5.20 11.49
C LEU A 97 -8.55 4.04 11.12
N CYS A 98 -9.79 4.31 10.76
CA CYS A 98 -10.69 3.29 10.26
C CYS A 98 -10.47 3.09 8.75
N LEU A 99 -10.44 1.83 8.31
CA LEU A 99 -10.43 1.51 6.88
C LEU A 99 -11.79 1.88 6.27
N ALA A 100 -11.78 2.74 5.24
CA ALA A 100 -12.98 3.20 4.54
C ALA A 100 -13.58 2.04 3.74
N GLY A 101 -14.41 1.23 4.40
CA GLY A 101 -15.06 0.05 3.83
C GLY A 101 -16.11 -0.59 4.75
N LYS A 102 -16.19 -0.20 6.02
CA LYS A 102 -17.30 -0.56 6.91
C LYS A 102 -18.42 0.49 6.84
N LYS A 103 -19.23 0.44 5.78
CA LYS A 103 -20.67 0.54 6.08
C LYS A 103 -21.05 -0.86 6.55
N HIS A 104 -21.41 -0.96 7.82
CA HIS A 104 -22.03 -2.15 8.38
C HIS A 104 -23.24 -2.60 7.55
#